data_AF-A0A0F8E3Y4-F1
#
_entry.id   AF-A0A0F8E3Y4-F1
#
_cell.length_a   1.000
_cell.length_b   1.000
_cell.length_c   1.000
_cell.angle_alpha   90.00
_cell.angle_beta   90.00
_cell.angle_gamma   90.00
#
_symmetry.space_group_name_H-M   'P 1'
#
loop_
_entity.id
_entity.type
_entity.pdbx_description
1 polymer ?
#
loop_
_entity_poly.entity_id
_entity_poly.type
_entity_poly.pdbx_seq_one_letter_code
_entity_poly.pdbx_strand_id
1 'polypeptide(L)'
;MSEYELTDIENKTLNNWIMLNIVPQKTPNKNYTSYALKILFEQAPDGFFITNKQFKEAMVRCNFSPVNKNKLNWEFRISLKSPGSK
;
A
#
# COMPACT_ATOMS: atom_id res chain seq x y z
N MET A 1 18.25 6.60 -14.07
CA MET A 1 17.24 6.11 -13.12
C MET A 1 17.96 5.83 -11.81
N SER A 2 17.51 6.35 -10.68
CA SER A 2 18.11 5.95 -9.40
C SER A 2 17.87 4.44 -9.23
N GLU A 3 18.81 3.71 -8.64
CA GLU A 3 18.74 2.24 -8.46
C GLU A 3 17.53 1.76 -7.64
N TYR A 4 16.67 2.67 -7.18
CA TYR A 4 15.55 2.41 -6.28
C TYR A 4 14.20 2.98 -6.79
N GLU A 5 14.14 3.48 -8.03
CA GLU A 5 12.85 3.87 -8.62
C GLU A 5 12.15 2.65 -9.23
N LEU A 6 10.85 2.53 -8.97
CA LEU A 6 10.02 1.52 -9.65
C LEU A 6 9.85 1.91 -11.12
N THR A 7 9.87 0.92 -12.01
CA THR A 7 9.48 1.09 -13.41
C THR A 7 8.00 1.48 -13.52
N ASP A 8 7.57 1.95 -14.69
CA ASP A 8 6.16 2.29 -14.92
C ASP A 8 5.25 1.07 -14.76
N ILE A 9 5.73 -0.12 -15.17
CA ILE A 9 5.00 -1.38 -15.04
C ILE A 9 4.84 -1.74 -13.56
N GLU A 10 5.91 -1.69 -12.78
CA GLU A 10 5.89 -1.96 -11.34
C GLU A 10 4.98 -0.97 -10.59
N ASN A 11 5.08 0.33 -10.90
CA ASN A 11 4.18 1.35 -10.35
C ASN A 11 2.72 1.04 -10.66
N LYS A 12 2.41 0.65 -11.91
CA LYS A 12 1.06 0.28 -12.32
C LYS A 12 0.56 -0.96 -11.57
N THR A 13 1.37 -2.00 -11.46
CA THR A 13 1.02 -3.22 -10.72
C THR A 13 0.74 -2.93 -9.25
N LEU A 14 1.61 -2.16 -8.58
CA LEU A 14 1.43 -1.78 -7.18
C LEU A 14 0.17 -0.91 -6.98
N ASN A 15 -0.04 0.10 -7.82
CA ASN A 15 -1.23 0.96 -7.73
C ASN A 15 -2.52 0.16 -7.95
N ASN A 16 -2.53 -0.75 -8.94
CA ASN A 16 -3.67 -1.63 -9.19
C ASN A 16 -3.97 -2.51 -7.99
N TRP A 17 -2.94 -3.12 -7.39
CA TRP A 17 -3.12 -3.94 -6.19
C TRP A 17 -3.71 -3.13 -5.03
N ILE A 18 -3.22 -1.91 -4.80
CA ILE A 18 -3.76 -1.00 -3.77
C ILE A 18 -5.25 -0.72 -4.03
N MET A 19 -5.60 -0.29 -5.24
CA MET A 19 -6.98 0.08 -5.58
C MET A 19 -7.96 -1.11 -5.56
N LEU A 20 -7.46 -2.31 -5.87
CA LEU A 20 -8.25 -3.53 -5.83
C LEU A 20 -8.46 -4.05 -4.42
N ASN A 21 -7.46 -3.97 -3.54
CA ASN A 21 -7.47 -4.66 -2.24
C ASN A 21 -7.74 -3.73 -1.05
N ILE A 22 -7.50 -2.42 -1.17
CA ILE A 22 -7.59 -1.48 -0.06
C ILE A 22 -8.81 -0.58 -0.25
N VAL A 23 -9.63 -0.44 0.79
CA VAL A 23 -10.79 0.47 0.81
C VAL A 23 -10.68 1.47 1.94
N PRO A 24 -11.15 2.72 1.74
CA PRO A 24 -11.17 3.72 2.80
C PRO A 24 -12.18 3.35 3.90
N GLN A 25 -11.88 3.74 5.13
CA GLN A 25 -12.80 3.62 6.26
C GLN A 25 -12.74 4.85 7.18
N LYS A 26 -13.63 4.93 8.18
CA LYS A 26 -13.73 6.08 9.09
C LYS A 26 -12.67 6.07 10.19
N THR A 27 -12.31 4.89 10.69
CA THR A 27 -11.39 4.73 11.81
C THR A 27 -10.02 4.23 11.34
N PRO A 28 -8.91 4.67 11.96
CA PRO A 28 -7.61 4.07 11.72
C PRO A 28 -7.60 2.60 12.12
N ASN A 29 -6.98 1.73 11.31
CA ASN A 29 -6.70 0.36 11.70
C ASN A 29 -5.19 0.20 11.95
N LYS A 30 -4.83 -0.04 13.21
CA LYS A 30 -3.43 -0.18 13.64
C LYS A 30 -2.77 -1.46 13.12
N ASN A 31 -3.54 -2.45 12.70
CA ASN A 31 -3.01 -3.72 12.19
C ASN A 31 -2.48 -3.58 10.76
N TYR A 32 -2.91 -2.56 10.01
CA TYR A 32 -2.52 -2.35 8.61
C TYR A 32 -1.66 -1.09 8.45
N THR A 33 -0.47 -1.13 9.03
CA THR A 33 0.55 -0.11 8.77
C THR A 33 1.14 -0.26 7.37
N SER A 34 1.84 0.78 6.87
CA SER A 34 2.52 0.74 5.58
C SER A 34 3.48 -0.45 5.45
N TYR A 35 4.14 -0.85 6.54
CA TYR A 35 5.03 -2.01 6.54
C TYR A 35 4.25 -3.32 6.43
N ALA A 36 3.16 -3.48 7.19
CA ALA A 36 2.32 -4.67 7.10
C ALA A 36 1.69 -4.81 5.70
N LEU A 37 1.20 -3.70 5.14
CA LEU A 37 0.61 -3.65 3.81
C LEU A 37 1.63 -3.92 2.70
N LYS A 38 2.87 -3.42 2.84
CA LYS A 38 3.99 -3.77 1.96
C LYS A 38 4.19 -5.29 1.92
N ILE A 39 4.25 -5.96 3.08
CA ILE A 39 4.45 -7.41 3.14
C ILE A 39 3.29 -8.15 2.46
N LEU A 40 2.05 -7.68 2.64
CA LEU A 40 0.89 -8.26 1.96
C LEU A 40 0.95 -8.13 0.44
N PHE A 41 1.44 -7.00 -0.07
CA PHE A 41 1.71 -6.84 -1.49
C PHE A 41 2.80 -7.80 -1.97
N GLU A 42 3.92 -7.90 -1.25
CA GLU A 42 5.04 -8.79 -1.59
C GLU A 42 4.64 -10.27 -1.63
N GLN A 43 3.61 -10.65 -0.86
CA GLN A 43 3.06 -12.02 -0.82
C GLN A 43 1.93 -12.26 -1.84
N ALA A 44 1.50 -11.23 -2.58
CA ALA A 44 0.46 -11.38 -3.60
C ALA A 44 1.00 -12.08 -4.85
N PRO A 45 0.13 -12.69 -5.69
CA PRO A 45 0.57 -13.39 -6.92
C PRO A 45 1.40 -12.53 -7.88
N ASP A 46 1.03 -11.25 -8.04
CA ASP A 46 1.74 -10.27 -8.87
C ASP A 46 2.69 -9.38 -8.03
N GLY A 47 2.94 -9.78 -6.79
CA GLY A 47 3.77 -9.08 -5.83
C GLY A 47 5.26 -9.15 -6.17
N PHE A 48 5.99 -8.11 -5.80
CA PHE A 48 7.44 -8.06 -5.89
C PHE A 48 8.02 -7.22 -4.76
N PHE A 49 9.31 -7.38 -4.49
CA PHE A 49 9.97 -6.67 -3.39
C PHE A 49 9.96 -5.16 -3.59
N ILE A 50 9.52 -4.43 -2.56
CA ILE A 50 9.55 -2.98 -2.52
C ILE A 50 9.98 -2.48 -1.14
N THR A 51 10.49 -1.27 -1.08
CA THR A 51 10.77 -0.58 0.17
C THR A 51 9.48 -0.06 0.81
N ASN A 52 9.50 0.15 2.13
CA ASN A 52 8.40 0.80 2.84
C ASN A 52 8.15 2.23 2.32
N LYS A 53 9.20 2.91 1.81
CA LYS A 53 9.09 4.23 1.18
C LYS A 53 8.27 4.17 -0.11
N GLN A 54 8.61 3.26 -1.02
CA GLN A 54 7.88 3.07 -2.29
C GLN A 54 6.40 2.74 -2.04
N PHE A 55 6.10 1.88 -1.06
CA PHE A 55 4.71 1.58 -0.71
C PHE A 55 3.95 2.82 -0.20
N LYS A 56 4.56 3.63 0.67
CA LYS A 56 3.94 4.88 1.15
C LYS A 56 3.65 5.86 0.02
N GLU A 57 4.57 6.01 -0.92
CA GLU A 57 4.39 6.88 -2.08
C GLU A 57 3.25 6.38 -2.98
N ALA A 58 3.15 5.05 -3.18
CA ALA A 58 2.05 4.45 -3.93
C ALA A 58 0.69 4.67 -3.26
N MET A 59 0.60 4.55 -1.92
CA MET A 59 -0.61 4.88 -1.17
C MET A 59 -1.05 6.33 -1.42
N VAL A 60 -0.11 7.28 -1.40
CA VAL A 60 -0.39 8.69 -1.68
C VAL A 60 -0.84 8.90 -3.13
N ARG A 61 -0.20 8.25 -4.10
CA ARG A 61 -0.61 8.26 -5.52
C ARG A 61 -2.03 7.72 -5.72
N CYS A 62 -2.44 6.75 -4.89
CA CYS A 62 -3.79 6.18 -4.87
C CYS A 62 -4.78 6.95 -3.98
N ASN A 63 -4.49 8.22 -3.66
CA ASN A 63 -5.32 9.11 -2.85
C ASN A 63 -5.56 8.67 -1.39
N PHE A 64 -4.72 7.79 -0.83
CA PHE A 64 -4.72 7.47 0.60
C PHE A 64 -3.78 8.38 1.38
N SER A 65 -4.30 8.98 2.45
CA SER A 65 -3.50 9.83 3.34
C SER A 65 -3.18 9.11 4.64
N PRO A 66 -1.92 9.15 5.11
CA PRO A 66 -1.55 8.58 6.40
C PRO A 66 -2.13 9.42 7.54
N VAL A 67 -2.42 8.76 8.66
CA VAL A 67 -2.89 9.41 9.89
C VAL A 67 -1.78 10.26 10.52
N ASN A 68 -0.53 9.80 10.44
CA ASN A 68 0.64 10.52 10.93
C ASN A 68 1.85 10.26 10.02
N LYS A 69 2.31 11.30 9.29
CA LYS A 69 3.44 11.24 8.36
C LYS A 69 4.81 11.11 9.05
N ASN A 70 4.90 11.45 10.33
CA ASN A 70 6.17 11.46 11.08
C ASN A 70 6.56 10.06 11.59
N LYS A 71 5.68 9.06 11.47
CA LYS A 71 5.98 7.68 11.89
C LYS A 71 6.80 6.94 10.83
N LEU A 72 7.67 6.02 11.29
CA LEU A 72 8.39 5.09 10.42
C LEU A 72 7.42 4.17 9.65
N ASN A 73 6.38 3.68 10.31
CA ASN A 73 5.32 2.88 9.70
C ASN A 73 4.03 3.70 9.72
N TRP A 74 3.53 4.07 8.54
CA TRP A 74 2.35 4.93 8.43
C TRP A 74 1.10 4.12 8.71
N GLU A 75 0.22 4.65 9.55
CA GLU A 75 -1.13 4.13 9.74
C GLU A 75 -2.07 4.82 8.76
N PHE A 76 -3.09 4.11 8.28
CA PHE A 76 -4.10 4.64 7.38
C PHE A 76 -5.50 4.32 7.89
N ARG A 77 -6.49 5.11 7.46
CA ARG A 77 -7.91 4.81 7.68
C ARG A 77 -8.40 3.90 6.55
N ILE A 78 -7.93 2.65 6.55
CA ILE A 78 -8.21 1.67 5.50
C ILE A 78 -8.53 0.29 6.06
N SER A 79 -9.37 -0.46 5.36
CA SER A 79 -9.53 -1.90 5.54
C SER A 79 -9.12 -2.65 4.27
N LEU A 80 -8.87 -3.95 4.40
CA LEU A 80 -8.66 -4.83 3.25
C LEU A 80 -10.01 -5.37 2.78
N LYS A 81 -10.21 -5.47 1.46
CA LYS A 81 -11.33 -6.24 0.92
C LYS A 81 -11.14 -7.71 1.30
N SER A 82 -12.18 -8.34 1.82
CA SER A 82 -12.18 -9.77 2.05
C SER A 82 -12.11 -10.51 0.70
N PRO A 83 -11.36 -11.62 0.60
CA PRO A 83 -11.48 -12.53 -0.52
C PRO A 83 -12.86 -13.20 -0.45
N GLY A 84 -13.88 -12.57 -1.03
CA GLY A 84 -15.26 -13.05 -0.96
C GLY A 84 -16.35 -12.05 -1.29
N SER A 85 -16.06 -10.74 -1.36
CA SER A 85 -17.04 -9.75 -1.79
C SER A 85 -17.11 -9.69 -3.32
N LYS A 86 -17.86 -10.63 -3.91
CA LYS A 86 -18.50 -10.47 -5.23
C LYS A 86 -19.96 -10.06 -5.04
#